data_AF-A0A523RTB3-F1
#
_entry.id   AF-A0A523RTB3-F1
#
_cell.length_a   1.000
_cell.length_b   1.000
_cell.length_c   1.000
_cell.angle_alpha   90.00
_cell.angle_beta   90.00
_cell.angle_gamma   90.00
#
_symmetry.space_group_name_H-M   'P 1'
#
loop_
_entity.id
_entity.type
_entity.pdbx_description
1 polymer ?
#
loop_
_entity_poly.entity_id
_entity_poly.type
_entity_poly.pdbx_seq_one_letter_code
_entity_poly.pdbx_strand_id
1 'polypeptide(L)' 'MQIISLQRVKCIPLYIYCPDDINELYNLEEDPQELHNLAGEPEVVGIEQTLKEKLLQWFIRTVDTVPHKWDKRGFF' A
#
# COMPACT_ATOMS: atom_id res chain seq x y z
N MET A 1 17.61 34.59 -15.49
CA MET A 1 18.06 33.34 -14.84
C MET A 1 16.80 32.52 -14.58
N GLN A 2 16.57 31.46 -15.37
CA GLN A 2 15.33 30.67 -15.28
C GLN A 2 15.37 29.83 -14.00
N ILE A 3 14.41 30.10 -13.11
CA ILE A 3 14.13 29.24 -11.97
C ILE A 3 13.44 28.02 -12.56
N ILE A 4 14.15 26.89 -12.56
CA ILE A 4 13.61 25.58 -12.91
C ILE A 4 12.38 25.31 -12.06
N SER A 5 11.22 25.26 -12.73
CA SER A 5 9.96 24.80 -12.16
C SER A 5 10.15 23.35 -11.71
N LEU A 6 10.18 23.13 -10.40
CA LEU A 6 10.10 21.80 -9.80
C LEU A 6 8.80 21.18 -10.28
N GLN A 7 8.87 20.26 -11.24
CA GLN A 7 7.75 19.39 -11.57
C GLN A 7 7.35 18.70 -10.27
N ARG A 8 6.16 19.05 -9.73
CA ARG A 8 5.60 18.42 -8.54
C ARG A 8 5.74 16.91 -8.69
N VAL A 9 6.60 16.31 -7.86
CA VAL A 9 6.58 14.86 -7.65
C VAL A 9 5.15 14.57 -7.25
N LYS A 10 4.46 13.70 -8.00
CA LYS A 10 3.09 13.34 -7.68
C LYS A 10 3.15 12.62 -6.33
N CYS A 11 2.78 13.31 -5.24
CA CYS A 11 2.81 12.75 -3.90
C CYS A 11 1.76 11.63 -3.85
N ILE A 12 2.22 10.39 -3.70
CA ILE A 12 1.35 9.22 -3.65
C ILE A 12 1.00 8.99 -2.19
N PRO A 13 -0.28 8.80 -1.83
CA PRO A 13 -0.64 8.44 -0.46
C PRO A 13 -0.03 7.08 -0.08
N LEU A 14 0.55 7.01 1.12
CA LEU A 14 1.14 5.80 1.67
C LEU A 14 0.11 5.04 2.50
N TYR A 15 -0.10 3.76 2.21
CA TYR A 15 -0.98 2.88 2.98
C TYR A 15 -0.23 1.64 3.46
N ILE A 16 -0.33 1.34 4.76
CA ILE A 16 0.26 0.19 5.41
C ILE A 16 -0.87 -0.60 6.06
N TYR A 17 -0.99 -1.88 5.68
CA TYR A 17 -1.92 -2.81 6.30
C TYR A 17 -1.23 -3.54 7.45
N CYS A 18 -1.77 -3.40 8.66
CA CYS A 18 -1.30 -4.13 9.84
C CYS A 18 -2.39 -5.13 10.27
N PRO A 19 -2.15 -6.45 10.22
CA PRO A 19 -3.16 -7.45 10.59
C PRO A 19 -3.39 -7.52 12.11
N ASP A 20 -2.35 -7.23 12.90
CA ASP A 20 -2.35 -7.35 14.36
C ASP A 20 -2.52 -5.99 15.07
N ASP A 21 -2.62 -4.90 14.32
CA ASP A 21 -2.72 -3.54 14.84
C ASP A 21 -3.55 -2.63 13.92
N ILE A 22 -3.52 -1.33 14.15
CA ILE A 22 -4.20 -0.32 13.35
C ILE A 22 -3.46 -0.14 12.01
N ASN A 23 -4.22 -0.01 10.92
CA ASN A 23 -3.65 0.35 9.62
C ASN A 23 -3.08 1.76 9.65
N GLU A 24 -2.22 2.08 8.68
CA GLU A 24 -1.65 3.42 8.56
C GLU A 24 -1.94 4.02 7.19
N LEU A 25 -2.35 5.29 7.17
CA LEU A 25 -2.60 6.05 5.94
C LEU A 25 -2.06 7.48 6.11
N TYR A 26 -1.12 7.87 5.25
CA TYR A 26 -0.48 9.19 5.32
C TYR A 26 -0.65 9.97 4.03
N ASN A 27 -0.99 11.26 4.17
CA ASN A 27 -0.95 12.21 3.08
C ASN A 27 0.47 12.78 2.95
N LEU A 28 1.31 12.16 2.11
CA LEU A 28 2.71 12.60 1.93
C LEU A 28 2.87 14.00 1.30
N GLU A 29 1.79 14.59 0.75
CA GLU A 29 1.84 15.98 0.27
C GLU A 29 1.81 16.98 1.42
N GLU A 30 0.97 16.74 2.42
CA GLU A 30 0.76 17.64 3.56
C GLU A 30 1.57 17.22 4.79
N ASP A 31 1.86 15.93 4.91
CA ASP A 31 2.59 15.31 6.01
C ASP A 31 3.71 14.39 5.49
N PRO A 32 4.80 14.97 4.94
CA PRO A 32 5.94 14.20 4.44
C PRO A 32 6.74 13.51 5.56
N GLN A 33 6.43 13.79 6.83
CA GLN A 33 7.08 13.17 8.00
C GLN A 33 6.23 12.05 8.63
N GLU A 34 5.08 11.72 8.04
CA GLU A 34 4.22 10.60 8.46
C GLU A 34 3.84 10.67 9.95
N LEU A 35 3.54 11.87 10.45
CA LEU A 35 3.24 12.11 11.86
C LEU A 35 1.74 11.92 12.19
N HIS A 36 0.88 11.97 11.19
CA HIS A 36 -0.58 11.96 11.34
C HIS A 36 -1.18 10.79 10.56
N ASN A 37 -1.46 9.70 11.28
CA ASN A 37 -2.16 8.56 10.72
C ASN A 37 -3.65 8.90 10.50
N LEU A 38 -4.11 8.81 9.25
CA LEU A 38 -5.49 9.08 8.82
C LEU A 38 -6.33 7.80 8.69
N ALA A 39 -5.77 6.61 8.91
CA ALA A 39 -6.49 5.36 8.68
C ALA A 39 -7.76 5.26 9.53
N GLY A 40 -8.86 4.80 8.92
CA GLY A 40 -10.15 4.70 9.60
C GLY A 40 -10.94 6.02 9.70
N GLU A 41 -10.36 7.17 9.35
CA GLU A 41 -11.09 8.44 9.30
C GLU A 41 -12.14 8.41 8.17
N PRO A 42 -13.38 8.89 8.42
CA PRO A 42 -14.47 8.79 7.46
C PRO A 42 -14.19 9.57 6.16
N GLU A 43 -13.37 10.62 6.23
CA GLU A 43 -13.02 11.48 5.10
C GLU A 43 -12.13 10.76 4.06
N VAL A 44 -11.37 9.74 4.49
CA VAL A 44 -10.39 9.04 3.65
C VAL A 44 -10.78 7.61 3.31
N VAL A 45 -11.98 7.16 3.70
CA VAL A 45 -12.46 5.77 3.52
C VAL A 45 -12.35 5.29 2.06
N GLY A 46 -12.66 6.14 1.08
CA GLY A 46 -12.57 5.79 -0.35
C GLY A 46 -11.12 5.65 -0.82
N ILE A 47 -10.21 6.46 -0.27
CA ILE A 47 -8.77 6.38 -0.56
C ILE A 47 -8.21 5.10 0.05
N GLU A 48 -8.55 4.81 1.30
CA GLU A 48 -8.14 3.59 2.00
C GLU A 48 -8.59 2.34 1.25
N GLN A 49 -9.86 2.26 0.83
CA GLN A 49 -10.39 1.14 0.05
C GLN A 49 -9.62 0.95 -1.27
N THR A 50 -9.39 2.03 -2.00
CA THR A 50 -8.67 1.99 -3.28
C THR A 50 -7.22 1.50 -3.10
N LEU A 51 -6.53 1.94 -2.05
CA LEU A 51 -5.16 1.54 -1.79
C LEU A 51 -5.08 0.09 -1.28
N LYS A 52 -6.03 -0.31 -0.44
CA LYS A 52 -6.16 -1.69 0.03
C LYS A 52 -6.42 -2.67 -1.12
N GLU A 53 -7.28 -2.30 -2.08
CA GLU A 53 -7.50 -3.10 -3.28
C GLU A 53 -6.23 -3.23 -4.12
N LYS A 54 -5.50 -2.14 -4.34
CA LYS A 54 -4.21 -2.17 -5.06
C LYS A 54 -3.18 -3.06 -4.36
N LEU A 55 -3.09 -2.95 -3.03
CA LEU A 55 -2.22 -3.78 -2.21
C LEU A 55 -2.57 -5.26 -2.34
N LEU A 56 -3.86 -5.61 -2.21
CA LEU A 56 -4.34 -6.98 -2.34
C LEU A 56 -4.08 -7.56 -3.74
N GLN A 57 -4.35 -6.78 -4.80
CA GLN A 57 -4.07 -7.18 -6.17
C GLN A 57 -2.58 -7.41 -6.40
N TRP A 58 -1.72 -6.57 -5.82
CA TRP A 58 -0.28 -6.78 -5.87
C TRP A 58 0.10 -8.06 -5.14
N PHE A 59 -0.38 -8.26 -3.93
CA PHE A 59 -0.11 -9.44 -3.11
C PHE A 59 -0.49 -10.74 -3.82
N ILE A 60 -1.71 -10.84 -4.35
CA ILE A 60 -2.16 -12.02 -5.11
C ILE A 60 -1.27 -12.31 -6.31
N ARG A 61 -0.79 -11.26 -7.00
CA ARG A 61 0.05 -11.40 -8.19
C ARG A 61 1.48 -11.85 -7.86
N THR A 62 2.00 -11.50 -6.69
CA THR A 62 3.41 -11.69 -6.35
C THR A 62 3.66 -12.75 -5.29
N VAL A 63 2.63 -13.20 -4.57
CA VAL A 63 2.76 -14.27 -3.58
C VAL A 63 3.20 -15.57 -4.26
N ASP A 64 4.07 -16.30 -3.59
CA ASP A 64 4.45 -17.64 -4.04
C ASP A 64 3.22 -18.56 -4.05
N THR A 65 3.04 -19.28 -5.15
CA THR A 65 1.90 -20.17 -5.32
C THR A 65 2.38 -21.60 -5.23
N VAL A 66 2.00 -22.28 -4.16
CA VAL A 66 2.24 -23.72 -4.05
C VAL A 66 1.19 -24.47 -4.86
N PRO A 67 1.56 -25.57 -5.55
CA PRO A 67 0.60 -26.44 -6.19
C PRO A 67 -0.47 -26.87 -5.19
N HIS A 68 -1.74 -26.68 -5.53
CA HIS A 68 -2.86 -27.12 -4.69
C HIS A 68 -2.88 -28.65 -4.49
N LYS A 69 -2.28 -29.40 -5.42
CA LYS A 69 -2.19 -30.86 -5.33
C LYS A 69 -0.78 -31.26 -4.94
N TRP A 70 -0.69 -32.15 -3.96
CA TRP A 70 0.55 -32.80 -3.59
C TRP A 70 1.13 -33.56 -4.80
N ASP A 71 2.37 -33.24 -5.18
CA ASP A 71 3.10 -33.99 -6.20
C ASP A 71 3.72 -35.24 -5.55
N LYS A 72 3.54 -36.40 -6.18
CA LYS A 72 4.11 -37.68 -5.70
C LYS A 72 5.62 -37.79 -5.92
N ARG A 73 6.26 -36.83 -6.62
CA ARG A 73 7.71 -36.78 -6.88
C ARG A 73 8.54 -36.26 -5.70
N GLY A 74 8.11 -36.53 -4.47
CA GLY A 74 8.89 -36.22 -3.27
C GLY A 74 10.19 -37.01 -3.21
N PHE A 75 11.21 -36.45 -2.55
CA PHE A 75 12.58 -36.98 -2.41
C PHE A 75 12.67 -38.24 -1.52
N PHE A 76 12.08 -39.36 -1.96
CA PHE A 76 12.22 -40.68 -1.33
C PHE A 76 12.58 -41.74 -2.36
#